data_AF-A0A7C6VT75-F1
#
_entry.id   AF-A0A7C6VT75-F1
#
_cell.length_a   1.000
_cell.length_b   1.000
_cell.length_c   1.000
_cell.angle_alpha   90.00
_cell.angle_beta   90.00
_cell.angle_gamma   90.00
#
_symmetry.space_group_name_H-M   'P 1'
#
loop_
_entity.id
_entity.type
_entity.pdbx_description
1 polymer ?
#
loop_
_entity_poly.entity_id
_entity_poly.type
_entity_poly.pdbx_seq_one_letter_code
_entity_poly.pdbx_strand_id
1 'polypeptide(L)'
;MEKLSLFLMTFLFIYLIYLFAVIINKKKIEKFKEGSQFIYFKNIYKLNPESINMKKFINDIGLANSFIISLTVIIIDYTDKLIIKMVAGFLILIPLIIGIYHIIGKKYQKKANITKEGKHV
;
A
#
# COMPACT_ATOMS: atom_id res chain seq x y z
N MET A 1 -12.38 -22.33 5.84
CA MET A 1 -11.17 -22.17 6.68
C MET A 1 -9.90 -22.08 5.85
N GLU A 2 -9.72 -22.94 4.84
CA GLU A 2 -8.51 -22.96 4.01
C GLU A 2 -8.20 -21.64 3.28
N LYS A 3 -9.15 -21.05 2.53
CA LYS A 3 -8.93 -19.77 1.84
C LYS A 3 -8.66 -18.59 2.79
N LEU A 4 -9.27 -18.58 3.97
CA LEU A 4 -8.99 -17.57 5.01
C LEU A 4 -7.58 -17.75 5.60
N SER A 5 -7.16 -18.99 5.84
CA SER A 5 -5.80 -19.30 6.29
C SER A 5 -4.76 -18.87 5.24
N LEU A 6 -4.99 -19.22 3.97
CA LEU A 6 -4.14 -18.82 2.85
C LEU A 6 -4.02 -17.29 2.77
N PHE A 7 -5.14 -16.57 2.86
CA PHE A 7 -5.14 -15.11 2.91
C PHE A 7 -4.29 -14.56 4.04
N LEU A 8 -4.51 -15.01 5.28
CA LEU A 8 -3.82 -14.51 6.45
C LEU A 8 -2.33 -14.83 6.40
N MET A 9 -1.96 -16.03 5.95
CA MET A 9 -0.56 -16.43 5.77
C MET A 9 0.12 -15.58 4.69
N THR A 10 -0.50 -15.42 3.52
CA THR A 10 0.06 -14.57 2.45
C THR A 10 0.16 -13.12 2.91
N PHE A 11 -0.88 -12.59 3.55
CA PHE A 11 -0.89 -11.23 4.06
C PHE A 11 0.26 -11.00 5.05
N LEU A 12 0.38 -11.88 6.06
CA LEU A 12 1.39 -11.78 7.09
C LEU A 12 2.80 -11.92 6.48
N PHE A 13 3.00 -12.92 5.61
CA PHE A 13 4.29 -13.16 4.96
C PHE A 13 4.75 -11.93 4.15
N ILE A 14 3.88 -11.40 3.28
CA ILE A 14 4.21 -10.21 2.48
C ILE A 14 4.42 -8.98 3.37
N TYR A 15 3.61 -8.81 4.42
CA TYR A 15 3.77 -7.68 5.33
C TYR A 15 5.10 -7.73 6.09
N LEU A 16 5.53 -8.91 6.54
CA LEU A 16 6.81 -9.08 7.21
C LEU A 16 7.98 -8.74 6.27
N ILE A 17 7.89 -9.09 4.99
CA ILE A 17 8.89 -8.66 3.99
C ILE A 17 8.97 -7.13 3.95
N TYR A 18 7.85 -6.42 3.82
CA TYR A 18 7.83 -4.96 3.84
C TYR A 18 8.37 -4.37 5.16
N LEU A 19 8.01 -4.99 6.29
CA LEU A 19 8.40 -4.56 7.63
C LEU A 19 9.92 -4.58 7.79
N PHE A 20 10.55 -5.73 7.51
CA PHE A 20 11.99 -5.90 7.68
C PHE A 20 12.81 -5.23 6.58
N ALA A 21 12.36 -5.27 5.32
CA ALA A 21 13.12 -4.72 4.21
C ALA A 21 13.13 -3.19 4.17
N VAL A 22 12.05 -2.54 4.63
CA VAL A 22 11.87 -1.09 4.49
C VAL A 22 11.54 -0.41 5.82
N ILE A 23 10.48 -0.80 6.51
CA ILE A 23 9.87 -0.01 7.60
C ILE A 23 10.76 0.09 8.85
N ILE A 24 11.56 -0.94 9.14
CA ILE A 24 12.50 -0.92 10.28
C ILE A 24 13.77 -0.11 9.94
N ASN A 25 14.11 0.02 8.66
CA ASN A 25 15.37 0.62 8.23
C ASN A 25 15.22 2.13 7.91
N LYS A 26 15.72 2.99 8.80
CA LYS A 26 15.68 4.45 8.64
C LYS A 26 16.25 4.95 7.30
N LYS A 27 17.34 4.36 6.81
CA LYS A 27 17.94 4.74 5.52
C LYS A 27 17.01 4.42 4.34
N LYS A 28 16.25 3.33 4.44
CA LYS A 28 15.28 2.93 3.41
C LYS A 28 14.04 3.82 3.45
N ILE A 29 13.61 4.27 4.63
CA ILE A 29 12.54 5.27 4.78
C ILE A 29 12.91 6.58 4.09
N GLU A 30 14.13 7.09 4.27
CA GLU A 30 14.59 8.30 3.60
C GLU A 30 14.60 8.12 2.08
N LYS A 31 15.18 7.02 1.58
CA LYS A 31 15.14 6.70 0.14
C LYS A 31 13.73 6.56 -0.43
N PHE A 32 12.75 6.13 0.37
CA PHE A 32 11.37 6.01 -0.08
C PHE A 32 10.75 7.36 -0.47
N LYS A 33 11.16 8.47 0.17
CA LYS A 33 10.69 9.83 -0.17
C LYS A 33 11.04 10.25 -1.60
N GLU A 34 12.11 9.68 -2.15
CA GLU A 34 12.57 9.93 -3.52
C GLU A 34 12.06 8.87 -4.51
N GLY A 35 11.39 7.82 -4.00
CA GLY A 35 10.90 6.72 -4.82
C GLY A 35 9.68 7.09 -5.65
N SER A 36 9.54 6.44 -6.80
CA SER A 36 8.41 6.60 -7.73
C SER A 36 7.05 6.47 -7.05
N GLN A 37 6.94 5.57 -6.07
CA GLN A 37 5.70 5.38 -5.32
C GLN A 37 5.32 6.61 -4.50
N PHE A 38 6.25 7.23 -3.76
CA PHE A 38 5.95 8.47 -3.05
C PHE A 38 5.73 9.64 -4.00
N ILE A 39 6.49 9.71 -5.11
CA ILE A 39 6.30 10.72 -6.15
C ILE A 39 4.87 10.67 -6.72
N TYR A 40 4.32 9.49 -6.95
CA TYR A 40 2.91 9.33 -7.34
C TYR A 40 1.96 10.01 -6.34
N PHE A 41 2.11 9.74 -5.05
CA PHE A 41 1.26 10.35 -4.03
C PHE A 41 1.47 11.85 -3.90
N LYS A 42 2.72 12.32 -4.00
CA LYS A 42 3.05 13.75 -4.03
C LYS A 42 2.36 14.45 -5.20
N ASN A 43 2.39 13.88 -6.39
CA ASN A 43 1.84 14.51 -7.58
C ASN A 43 0.30 14.49 -7.61
N ILE A 44 -0.32 13.36 -7.29
CA ILE A 44 -1.78 13.20 -7.37
C ILE A 44 -2.49 13.83 -6.17
N TYR A 45 -1.94 13.71 -4.96
CA TYR A 45 -2.60 14.16 -3.72
C TYR A 45 -1.95 15.41 -3.11
N LYS A 46 -0.92 15.97 -3.76
CA LYS A 46 -0.18 17.17 -3.29
C LYS A 46 0.41 16.99 -1.89
N LEU A 47 0.87 15.78 -1.57
CA LEU A 47 1.44 15.46 -0.26
C LEU A 47 2.84 16.07 -0.11
N ASN A 48 3.11 16.71 1.03
CA ASN A 48 4.46 17.13 1.41
C ASN A 48 5.09 16.07 2.36
N PRO A 49 6.23 15.44 2.00
CA PRO A 49 6.89 14.43 2.84
C PRO A 49 7.23 14.94 4.24
N GLU A 50 7.51 16.23 4.40
CA GLU A 50 7.87 16.82 5.69
C GLU A 50 6.68 16.98 6.63
N SER A 51 5.47 17.08 6.06
CA SER A 51 4.22 17.19 6.84
C SER A 51 3.64 15.84 7.27
N ILE A 52 4.28 14.74 6.89
CA ILE A 52 3.75 13.38 7.07
C ILE A 52 4.72 12.55 7.90
N ASN A 53 4.17 11.77 8.84
CA ASN A 53 4.94 10.71 9.47
C ASN A 53 5.24 9.61 8.43
N MET A 54 6.42 9.68 7.82
CA MET A 54 6.82 8.79 6.73
C MET A 54 6.86 7.32 7.14
N LYS A 55 7.24 7.00 8.39
CA LYS A 55 7.21 5.63 8.88
C LYS A 55 5.78 5.07 8.87
N LYS A 56 4.81 5.86 9.34
CA LYS A 56 3.39 5.48 9.33
C LYS A 56 2.83 5.38 7.91
N PHE A 57 3.22 6.30 7.03
CA PHE A 57 2.81 6.29 5.63
C PHE A 57 3.28 5.04 4.88
N ILE A 58 4.56 4.71 5.00
CA ILE A 58 5.14 3.51 4.39
C ILE A 58 4.52 2.25 4.99
N ASN A 59 4.21 2.26 6.30
CA ASN A 59 3.51 1.15 6.94
C ASN A 59 2.09 0.94 6.39
N ASP A 60 1.32 2.02 6.21
CA ASP A 60 -0.02 1.95 5.60
C ASP A 60 0.07 1.41 4.16
N ILE A 61 1.09 1.81 3.40
CA ILE A 61 1.37 1.27 2.06
C ILE A 61 1.72 -0.22 2.12
N GLY A 62 2.58 -0.63 3.04
CA GLY A 62 2.96 -2.03 3.22
C GLY A 62 1.75 -2.90 3.53
N LEU A 63 0.90 -2.46 4.47
CA LEU A 63 -0.36 -3.14 4.78
C LEU A 63 -1.30 -3.23 3.56
N ALA A 64 -1.44 -2.14 2.80
CA ALA A 64 -2.23 -2.14 1.59
C ALA A 64 -1.70 -3.11 0.53
N ASN A 65 -0.39 -3.12 0.29
CA ASN A 65 0.22 -4.03 -0.68
C ASN A 65 0.06 -5.50 -0.27
N SER A 66 0.25 -5.79 1.02
CA SER A 66 0.00 -7.13 1.55
C SER A 66 -1.45 -7.56 1.35
N PHE A 67 -2.40 -6.67 1.62
CA PHE A 67 -3.84 -6.92 1.40
C PHE A 67 -4.16 -7.15 -0.08
N ILE A 68 -3.66 -6.30 -0.96
CA ILE A 68 -3.86 -6.40 -2.41
C ILE A 68 -3.37 -7.77 -2.92
N ILE A 69 -2.16 -8.16 -2.52
CA ILE A 69 -1.55 -9.43 -2.94
C ILE A 69 -2.32 -10.61 -2.36
N SER A 70 -2.60 -10.62 -1.06
CA SER A 70 -3.31 -11.75 -0.43
C SER A 70 -4.72 -11.92 -0.98
N LEU A 71 -5.44 -10.83 -1.24
CA LEU A 71 -6.75 -10.88 -1.86
C LEU A 71 -6.68 -11.39 -3.31
N THR A 72 -5.70 -10.92 -4.08
CA THR A 72 -5.47 -11.40 -5.45
C THR A 72 -5.20 -12.91 -5.46
N VAL A 73 -4.37 -13.40 -4.54
CA VAL A 73 -4.05 -14.83 -4.40
C VAL A 73 -5.31 -15.65 -4.15
N ILE A 74 -6.20 -15.24 -3.23
CA ILE A 74 -7.47 -15.97 -3.03
C ILE A 74 -8.27 -16.05 -4.33
N ILE A 75 -8.37 -14.94 -5.07
CA ILE A 75 -9.28 -14.88 -6.21
C ILE A 75 -8.74 -15.70 -7.39
N ILE A 76 -7.43 -15.70 -7.63
CA ILE A 76 -6.85 -16.54 -8.69
C ILE A 76 -6.84 -18.04 -8.32
N ASP A 77 -6.97 -18.36 -7.04
CA ASP A 77 -7.08 -19.73 -6.51
C ASP A 77 -8.45 -20.39 -6.77
N TYR A 78 -9.35 -19.74 -7.51
CA TYR A 78 -10.62 -20.36 -7.96
C TYR A 78 -10.50 -21.13 -9.28
N THR A 79 -9.32 -21.15 -9.91
CA THR A 79 -9.09 -21.86 -11.17
C THR A 79 -7.69 -22.45 -11.18
N ASP A 80 -7.49 -23.64 -11.71
CA ASP A 80 -6.15 -24.23 -11.85
C ASP A 80 -5.45 -23.85 -13.16
N LYS A 81 -6.19 -23.23 -14.09
CA LYS A 81 -5.68 -22.88 -15.42
C LYS A 81 -4.76 -21.66 -15.31
N LEU A 82 -3.47 -21.86 -15.56
CA LEU A 82 -2.43 -20.83 -15.45
C LEU A 82 -2.78 -19.53 -16.21
N ILE A 83 -3.25 -19.65 -17.45
CA ILE A 83 -3.63 -18.50 -18.29
C ILE A 83 -4.76 -17.69 -17.62
N ILE A 84 -5.76 -18.37 -17.05
CA ILE A 84 -6.87 -17.70 -16.35
C ILE A 84 -6.38 -17.05 -15.06
N LYS A 85 -5.50 -17.70 -14.30
CA LYS A 85 -4.87 -17.09 -13.10
C LYS A 85 -4.16 -15.78 -13.45
N MET A 86 -3.38 -15.76 -14.54
CA MET A 86 -2.64 -14.56 -14.97
C MET A 86 -3.58 -13.43 -15.36
N VAL A 87 -4.60 -13.72 -16.18
CA VAL A 87 -5.58 -12.71 -16.62
C VAL A 87 -6.38 -12.17 -15.43
N ALA A 88 -6.93 -13.05 -14.60
CA ALA A 88 -7.68 -12.65 -13.41
C ALA A 88 -6.82 -11.83 -12.45
N GLY A 89 -5.59 -12.26 -12.20
CA GLY A 89 -4.64 -11.54 -11.34
C GLY A 89 -4.43 -10.10 -11.82
N PHE A 90 -4.17 -9.91 -13.11
CA PHE A 90 -3.99 -8.56 -13.67
C PHE A 90 -5.25 -7.70 -13.56
N LEU A 91 -6.41 -8.26 -13.90
CA LEU A 91 -7.70 -7.56 -13.85
C LEU A 91 -8.10 -7.12 -12.43
N ILE A 92 -7.64 -7.84 -11.40
CA ILE A 92 -7.96 -7.57 -10.00
C ILE A 92 -6.93 -6.64 -9.36
N LEU A 93 -5.65 -6.85 -9.65
CA LEU A 93 -4.57 -6.05 -9.07
C LEU A 93 -4.72 -4.56 -9.38
N ILE A 94 -5.00 -4.21 -10.63
CA ILE A 94 -5.10 -2.82 -11.07
C ILE A 94 -6.18 -2.04 -10.29
N PRO A 95 -7.46 -2.45 -10.28
CA PRO A 95 -8.50 -1.71 -9.55
C PRO A 95 -8.25 -1.70 -8.05
N LEU A 96 -7.70 -2.76 -7.46
CA LEU A 96 -7.34 -2.78 -6.04
C LEU A 96 -6.24 -1.77 -5.71
N ILE A 97 -5.18 -1.70 -6.52
CA ILE A 97 -4.10 -0.71 -6.34
C ILE A 97 -4.68 0.70 -6.44
N ILE A 98 -5.44 1.01 -7.50
CA ILE A 98 -6.02 2.33 -7.72
C ILE A 98 -6.94 2.72 -6.55
N GLY A 99 -7.88 1.83 -6.18
CA GLY A 99 -8.85 2.10 -5.13
C GLY A 99 -8.21 2.29 -3.76
N ILE A 100 -7.32 1.39 -3.36
CA ILE A 100 -6.69 1.44 -2.03
C ILE A 100 -5.70 2.60 -1.94
N TYR A 101 -4.93 2.88 -3.01
CA TYR A 101 -4.02 4.01 -3.01
C TYR A 101 -4.80 5.33 -3.02
N HIS A 102 -5.99 5.36 -3.64
CA HIS A 102 -6.87 6.52 -3.50
C HIS A 102 -7.29 6.78 -2.06
N ILE A 103 -7.69 5.74 -1.35
CA ILE A 103 -8.05 5.83 0.08
C ILE A 103 -6.87 6.33 0.91
N ILE A 104 -5.67 5.77 0.70
CA ILE A 104 -4.45 6.22 1.41
C ILE A 104 -4.14 7.68 1.07
N GLY A 105 -4.13 8.04 -0.22
CA GLY A 105 -3.85 9.39 -0.68
C GLY A 105 -4.79 10.42 -0.05
N LYS A 106 -6.10 10.14 -0.04
CA LYS A 106 -7.11 10.99 0.60
C LYS A 106 -6.95 11.08 2.12
N LYS A 107 -6.64 9.96 2.79
CA LYS A 107 -6.38 9.93 4.24
C LYS A 107 -5.23 10.89 4.62
N TYR A 108 -4.15 10.90 3.85
CA TYR A 108 -2.99 11.76 4.13
C TYR A 108 -3.17 13.21 3.63
N GLN A 109 -3.91 13.42 2.54
CA GLN A 109 -4.30 14.75 2.07
C GLN A 109 -5.15 15.48 3.11
N LYS A 110 -6.19 14.82 3.65
CA LYS A 110 -7.06 15.41 4.68
C LYS A 110 -6.27 15.80 5.94
N LYS A 111 -5.36 14.93 6.39
CA LYS A 111 -4.50 15.21 7.54
C LYS A 111 -3.56 16.40 7.32
N ALA A 112 -3.01 16.53 6.11
CA ALA A 112 -2.16 17.67 5.77
C ALA A 112 -2.95 18.99 5.79
N ASN A 113 -4.19 19.00 5.29
CA ASN A 113 -5.03 20.19 5.28
C ASN A 113 -5.47 20.62 6.69
N ILE A 114 -5.86 19.68 7.56
CA ILE A 114 -6.23 19.99 8.96
C ILE A 114 -5.04 20.64 9.70
N THR A 115 -3.81 20.18 9.47
CA THR A 115 -2.61 20.77 10.08
C THR A 115 -2.31 22.19 9.57
N LYS A 116 -2.73 22.54 8.34
CA LYS A 116 -2.58 23.90 7.82
C LYS A 116 -3.64 24.85 8.40
N GLU A 117 -4.89 24.39 8.50
CA GLU A 117 -6.00 25.19 9.06
C GLU A 117 -5.87 25.41 10.57
N GLY A 118 -5.23 24.48 11.30
CA GLY A 118 -4.90 24.62 12.73
C GLY A 118 -3.64 25.45 13.02
N LYS A 119 -2.93 25.94 12.00
CA LYS A 119 -1.78 26.85 12.14
C LYS A 119 -2.16 28.26 11.67
N HIS A 120 -3.16 28.83 12.32
CA HIS A 120 -3.14 30.28 12.57
C HIS A 120 -2.34 30.50 13.86
N VAL A 121 -1.03 30.65 13.71
CA VAL A 121 -0.16 31.33 14.69
C VAL A 121 0.64 32.36 13.90
#